data_AF-A0A0J5GHF8-F1
#
_entry.id   AF-A0A0J5GHF8-F1
#
_cell.length_a   1.000
_cell.length_b   1.000
_cell.length_c   1.000
_cell.angle_alpha   90.00
_cell.angle_beta   90.00
_cell.angle_gamma   90.00
#
_symmetry.space_group_name_H-M   'P 1'
#
loop_
_entity.id
_entity.type
_entity.pdbx_description
1 polymer ?
#
loop_
_entity_poly.entity_id
_entity_poly.type
_entity_poly.pdbx_seq_one_letter_code
_entity_poly.pdbx_strand_id
1 'polypeptide(L)'
;MSHHPNQFDLFRTRRFLPLFITQFFGAFNDNLLKNAVIVLINFHGMKMLGLAPELMIQLAAALFILPFFLFSATAGQLCEKYDKAAIARLVKQAEIAIMLLAALGFWRHDGVILMSTIFLMGVHSTLFGPLKFSVLPQYLRPGELVGGNGLIEMGTFVSIILGQVAGTVLVNADDSRI
;
A
#
# COMPACT_ATOMS: atom_id res chain seq x y z
N MET A 1 33.81 -24.02 10.41
CA MET A 1 32.35 -23.85 10.49
C MET A 1 31.98 -22.59 9.72
N SER A 2 31.42 -22.74 8.52
CA SER A 2 30.92 -21.63 7.71
C SER A 2 29.72 -21.01 8.42
N HIS A 3 29.85 -19.78 8.92
CA HIS A 3 28.69 -18.99 9.30
C HIS A 3 27.88 -18.75 8.02
N HIS A 4 26.78 -19.49 7.84
CA HIS A 4 25.75 -19.09 6.90
C HIS A 4 25.15 -17.80 7.46
N PRO A 5 25.32 -16.63 6.81
CA PRO A 5 24.74 -15.39 7.31
C PRO A 5 23.23 -15.60 7.43
N ASN A 6 22.69 -15.38 8.62
CA ASN A 6 21.27 -15.54 8.83
C ASN A 6 20.57 -14.40 8.08
N GLN A 7 19.56 -14.72 7.29
CA GLN A 7 18.83 -13.73 6.48
C GLN A 7 18.26 -12.61 7.38
N PHE A 8 17.85 -12.96 8.60
CA PHE A 8 17.37 -12.04 9.62
C PHE A 8 18.42 -11.00 10.08
N ASP A 9 19.72 -11.23 9.85
CA ASP A 9 20.77 -10.25 10.12
C ASP A 9 20.61 -8.99 9.26
N LEU A 10 19.92 -9.08 8.12
CA LEU A 10 19.59 -7.93 7.28
C LEU A 10 18.78 -6.87 8.02
N PHE A 11 17.90 -7.26 8.95
CA PHE A 11 17.13 -6.32 9.79
C PHE A 11 18.02 -5.46 10.71
N ARG A 12 19.23 -5.92 11.03
CA ARG A 12 20.19 -5.14 11.83
C ARG A 12 20.96 -4.12 10.99
N THR A 13 20.81 -4.15 9.67
CA THR A 13 21.56 -3.26 8.78
C THR A 13 20.78 -1.99 8.47
N ARG A 14 21.45 -0.83 8.55
CA ARG A 14 20.87 0.48 8.22
C ARG A 14 20.47 0.65 6.74
N ARG A 15 20.92 -0.25 5.87
CA ARG A 15 20.61 -0.26 4.43
C ARG A 15 19.32 -1.00 4.08
N PHE A 16 18.91 -1.98 4.90
CA PHE A 16 17.72 -2.79 4.62
C PHE A 16 16.54 -2.44 5.52
N LEU A 17 16.78 -2.18 6.81
CA LEU A 17 15.70 -1.92 7.77
C LEU A 17 14.78 -0.74 7.38
N PRO A 18 15.29 0.44 6.97
CA PRO A 18 14.42 1.56 6.59
C PRO A 18 13.57 1.24 5.35
N LEU A 19 14.15 0.51 4.38
CA LEU A 19 13.44 0.06 3.18
C LEU A 19 12.30 -0.91 3.57
N PHE A 20 12.62 -1.90 4.39
CA PHE A 20 11.65 -2.87 4.88
C PHE A 20 10.48 -2.19 5.61
N ILE A 21 10.79 -1.29 6.55
CA ILE A 21 9.78 -0.56 7.34
C ILE A 21 8.89 0.28 6.41
N THR A 22 9.49 0.99 5.45
CA THR A 22 8.72 1.81 4.50
C THR A 22 7.78 0.95 3.66
N GLN A 23 8.26 -0.19 3.17
CA GLN A 23 7.48 -1.13 2.38
C GLN A 23 6.36 -1.77 3.20
N PHE A 24 6.66 -2.17 4.44
CA PHE A 24 5.71 -2.75 5.39
C PHE A 24 4.56 -1.78 5.65
N PHE A 25 4.87 -0.54 6.05
CA PHE A 25 3.84 0.46 6.33
C PHE A 25 3.09 0.89 5.07
N GLY A 26 3.73 0.92 3.91
CA GLY A 26 3.03 1.17 2.64
C GLY A 26 1.98 0.09 2.34
N ALA A 27 2.39 -1.17 2.36
CA ALA A 27 1.47 -2.30 2.11
C ALA A 27 0.36 -2.39 3.17
N PHE A 28 0.69 -2.09 4.43
CA PHE A 28 -0.29 -2.00 5.51
C PHE A 28 -1.31 -0.89 5.23
N ASN A 29 -0.86 0.32 4.88
CA ASN A 29 -1.72 1.48 4.66
C ASN A 29 -2.68 1.27 3.47
N ASP A 30 -2.18 0.73 2.35
CA ASP A 30 -3.00 0.39 1.18
C ASP A 30 -4.18 -0.51 1.56
N ASN A 31 -3.90 -1.56 2.34
CA ASN A 31 -4.90 -2.52 2.74
C ASN A 31 -5.79 -2.00 3.87
N LEU A 32 -5.25 -1.18 4.76
CA LEU A 32 -6.02 -0.49 5.78
C LEU A 32 -7.11 0.38 5.16
N LEU A 33 -6.74 1.28 4.24
CA LEU A 33 -7.67 2.17 3.56
C LEU A 33 -8.72 1.37 2.79
N LYS A 34 -8.28 0.43 1.94
CA LYS A 34 -9.18 -0.38 1.12
C LYS A 34 -10.20 -1.13 1.96
N ASN A 35 -9.78 -1.78 3.05
CA ASN A 35 -10.71 -2.55 3.88
C ASN A 35 -11.61 -1.63 4.72
N ALA A 36 -11.09 -0.52 5.25
CA ALA A 36 -11.92 0.45 5.95
C ALA A 36 -13.04 0.99 5.04
N VAL A 37 -12.75 1.30 3.77
CA VAL A 37 -13.78 1.73 2.81
C VAL A 37 -14.78 0.61 2.53
N ILE A 38 -14.33 -0.63 2.34
CA ILE A 38 -15.21 -1.79 2.11
C ILE A 38 -16.18 -1.99 3.29
N VAL A 39 -15.68 -1.92 4.52
CA VAL A 39 -16.51 -2.06 5.73
C VAL A 39 -17.49 -0.89 5.86
N LEU A 40 -17.05 0.34 5.59
CA LEU A 40 -17.93 1.50 5.62
C LEU A 40 -19.07 1.40 4.59
N ILE A 41 -18.78 0.90 3.38
CA ILE A 41 -19.80 0.63 2.36
C ILE A 41 -20.81 -0.42 2.84
N ASN A 42 -20.31 -1.51 3.42
CA ASN A 42 -21.13 -2.67 3.78
C ASN A 42 -22.02 -2.40 5.01
N PHE A 43 -21.46 -1.79 6.05
CA PHE A 43 -22.15 -1.64 7.34
C PHE A 43 -22.82 -0.28 7.52
N HIS A 44 -22.26 0.80 6.97
CA HIS A 44 -22.76 2.15 7.21
C HIS A 44 -23.57 2.71 6.04
N GLY A 45 -23.93 1.85 5.06
CA GLY A 45 -24.87 2.18 4.01
C GLY A 45 -24.45 3.37 3.14
N MET A 46 -23.15 3.52 2.90
CA MET A 46 -22.60 4.61 2.09
C MET A 46 -23.24 4.58 0.69
N LYS A 47 -24.00 5.63 0.36
CA LYS A 47 -24.68 5.73 -0.93
C LYS A 47 -23.79 6.45 -1.93
N MET A 48 -23.42 5.78 -3.01
CA MET A 48 -22.78 6.40 -4.15
C MET A 48 -23.64 6.14 -5.39
N LEU A 49 -24.18 7.20 -5.99
CA LEU A 49 -24.89 7.16 -7.28
C LEU A 49 -26.04 6.13 -7.38
N GLY A 50 -26.60 5.69 -6.23
CA GLY A 50 -27.66 4.67 -6.20
C GLY A 50 -27.17 3.23 -6.48
N LEU A 51 -25.86 2.98 -6.46
CA LEU A 51 -25.29 1.65 -6.68
C LEU A 51 -25.51 0.74 -5.48
N ALA A 52 -25.62 -0.56 -5.73
CA ALA A 52 -25.67 -1.58 -4.70
C ALA A 52 -24.30 -1.69 -3.97
N PRO A 53 -24.27 -1.92 -2.65
CA PRO A 53 -23.03 -2.04 -1.88
C PRO A 53 -22.05 -3.08 -2.45
N GLU A 54 -22.54 -4.22 -2.94
CA GLU A 54 -21.72 -5.29 -3.52
C GLU A 54 -20.97 -4.80 -4.77
N LEU A 55 -21.66 -4.03 -5.61
CA LEU A 55 -21.07 -3.47 -6.83
C LEU A 55 -20.04 -2.38 -6.48
N MET A 56 -20.30 -1.57 -5.45
CA MET A 56 -19.34 -0.58 -4.98
C MET A 56 -18.05 -1.23 -4.44
N ILE A 57 -18.16 -2.35 -3.72
CA ILE A 57 -17.00 -3.11 -3.24
C ILE A 57 -16.18 -3.67 -4.41
N GLN A 58 -16.85 -4.22 -5.43
CA GLN A 58 -16.20 -4.70 -6.65
C GLN A 58 -15.51 -3.57 -7.42
N LEU A 59 -16.16 -2.41 -7.53
CA LEU A 59 -15.59 -1.21 -8.13
C LEU A 59 -14.38 -0.70 -7.36
N ALA A 60 -14.42 -0.69 -6.03
CA ALA A 60 -13.27 -0.33 -5.19
C ALA A 60 -12.06 -1.24 -5.47
N ALA A 61 -12.27 -2.56 -5.53
CA ALA A 61 -11.21 -3.50 -5.87
C ALA A 61 -10.67 -3.28 -7.29
N ALA A 62 -11.55 -3.04 -8.27
CA ALA A 62 -11.18 -2.76 -9.65
C ALA A 62 -10.40 -1.44 -9.78
N LEU A 63 -10.86 -0.37 -9.14
CA LEU A 63 -10.21 0.95 -9.15
C LEU A 63 -8.83 0.92 -8.50
N PHE A 64 -8.62 0.05 -7.51
CA PHE A 64 -7.30 -0.13 -6.90
C PHE A 64 -6.32 -0.81 -7.86
N ILE A 65 -6.77 -1.84 -8.59
CA ILE A 65 -5.93 -2.66 -9.48
C ILE A 65 -5.73 -2.01 -10.85
N LEU A 66 -6.72 -1.27 -11.35
CA LEU A 66 -6.73 -0.68 -12.69
C LEU A 66 -5.48 0.18 -12.98
N PRO A 67 -5.02 1.08 -12.08
CA PRO A 67 -3.79 1.83 -12.29
C PRO A 67 -2.55 0.94 -12.49
N PHE A 68 -2.46 -0.19 -11.79
CA PHE A 68 -1.33 -1.11 -11.96
C PHE A 68 -1.30 -1.68 -13.38
N PHE A 69 -2.47 -2.05 -13.89
CA PHE A 69 -2.59 -2.57 -15.24
C PHE A 69 -2.22 -1.51 -16.28
N LEU A 70 -2.72 -0.28 -16.13
CA LEU A 70 -2.53 0.79 -17.12
C LEU A 70 -1.14 1.42 -17.09
N PHE A 71 -0.57 1.60 -15.89
CA PHE A 71 0.62 2.44 -15.72
C PHE A 71 1.87 1.68 -15.28
N SER A 72 1.83 0.36 -15.11
CA SER A 72 3.02 -0.43 -14.67
C SER A 72 4.23 -0.27 -15.59
N ALA A 73 4.04 -0.31 -16.91
CA ALA A 73 5.12 -0.14 -17.87
C ALA A 73 5.75 1.27 -17.79
N THR A 74 4.91 2.31 -17.73
CA THR A 74 5.35 3.69 -17.59
C THR A 74 6.04 3.93 -16.26
N ALA A 75 5.52 3.37 -15.16
CA ALA A 75 6.10 3.45 -13.83
C ALA A 75 7.49 2.81 -13.78
N GLY A 76 7.67 1.65 -14.43
CA GLY A 76 8.97 1.00 -14.57
C GLY A 76 9.98 1.88 -15.30
N GLN A 77 9.60 2.43 -16.45
CA GLN A 77 10.47 3.35 -17.20
C GLN A 77 10.83 4.60 -16.40
N LEU A 78 9.88 5.15 -15.63
CA LEU A 78 10.11 6.31 -14.78
C LEU A 78 11.13 6.01 -13.67
N CYS A 79 11.01 4.84 -13.02
CA CYS A 79 11.92 4.41 -11.95
C CYS A 79 13.35 4.13 -12.43
N GLU A 80 13.51 3.77 -13.71
CA GLU A 80 14.83 3.61 -14.32
C GLU A 80 15.44 4.94 -14.78
N LYS A 81 14.62 5.90 -15.24
CA LYS A 81 15.10 7.18 -15.78
C LYS A 81 15.49 8.20 -14.70
N TYR A 82 14.79 8.22 -13.57
CA TYR A 82 14.98 9.24 -12.53
C TYR A 82 15.64 8.67 -11.26
N ASP A 83 16.11 9.57 -10.39
CA ASP A 83 16.64 9.18 -9.08
C ASP A 83 15.56 8.48 -8.24
N LYS A 84 15.83 7.21 -7.92
CA LYS A 84 14.98 6.33 -7.13
C LYS A 84 14.66 6.92 -5.76
N ALA A 85 15.60 7.62 -5.12
CA ALA A 85 15.37 8.26 -3.83
C ALA A 85 14.44 9.48 -3.97
N ALA A 86 14.52 10.22 -5.08
CA ALA A 86 13.61 11.33 -5.35
C ALA A 86 12.19 10.82 -5.63
N ILE A 87 12.04 9.78 -6.45
CA ILE A 87 10.73 9.13 -6.69
C ILE A 87 10.16 8.59 -5.37
N ALA A 88 10.97 7.89 -4.55
CA ALA A 88 10.51 7.35 -3.27
C ALA A 88 9.94 8.43 -2.35
N ARG A 89 10.62 9.58 -2.25
CA ARG A 89 10.17 10.72 -1.44
C ARG A 89 8.88 11.33 -2.00
N LEU A 90 8.78 11.53 -3.31
CA LEU A 90 7.59 12.08 -3.97
C LEU A 90 6.38 11.18 -3.74
N VAL A 91 6.54 9.88 -3.96
CA VAL A 91 5.50 8.87 -3.78
C VAL A 91 5.03 8.87 -2.32
N LYS A 92 5.95 8.86 -1.35
CA LYS A 92 5.58 8.91 0.07
C LYS A 92 4.90 10.22 0.49
N GLN A 93 5.28 11.36 -0.09
CA GLN A 93 4.58 12.63 0.13
C GLN A 93 3.15 12.60 -0.44
N ALA A 94 2.99 12.03 -1.64
CA ALA A 94 1.67 11.83 -2.24
C ALA A 94 0.79 10.91 -1.38
N GLU A 95 1.36 9.87 -0.77
CA GLU A 95 0.64 9.00 0.17
C GLU A 95 -0.01 9.80 1.31
N ILE A 96 0.74 10.71 1.94
CA ILE A 96 0.23 11.55 3.03
C ILE A 96 -0.93 12.42 2.54
N ALA A 97 -0.79 13.04 1.36
CA ALA A 97 -1.86 13.86 0.79
C ALA A 97 -3.13 13.02 0.50
N ILE A 98 -2.97 11.82 -0.04
CA ILE A 98 -4.09 10.91 -0.32
C ILE A 98 -4.75 10.47 0.99
N MET A 99 -3.98 10.19 2.05
CA MET A 99 -4.52 9.82 3.36
C MET A 99 -5.29 10.96 4.03
N LEU A 100 -4.86 12.21 3.85
CA LEU A 100 -5.62 13.38 4.31
C LEU A 100 -6.96 13.53 3.56
N LEU A 101 -6.96 13.27 2.24
CA LEU A 101 -8.19 13.23 1.45
C LEU A 101 -9.10 12.08 1.86
N ALA A 102 -8.53 10.91 2.18
CA ALA A 102 -9.28 9.77 2.68
C ALA A 102 -9.94 10.11 4.03
N ALA A 103 -9.20 10.70 4.97
CA ALA A 103 -9.74 11.15 6.25
C ALA A 103 -10.92 12.13 6.06
N LEU A 104 -10.81 13.04 5.10
CA LEU A 104 -11.92 13.94 4.73
C LEU A 104 -13.13 13.19 4.15
N GLY A 105 -12.88 12.17 3.31
CA GLY A 105 -13.92 11.31 2.76
C GLY A 105 -14.65 10.49 3.84
N PHE A 106 -13.90 9.94 4.80
CA PHE A 106 -14.46 9.24 5.96
C PHE A 106 -15.31 10.19 6.81
N TRP A 107 -14.80 11.38 7.13
CA TRP A 107 -15.53 12.36 7.94
C TRP A 107 -16.83 12.85 7.30
N ARG A 108 -16.87 12.95 5.96
CA ARG A 108 -18.08 13.36 5.22
C ARG A 108 -18.98 12.21 4.81
N HIS A 109 -18.57 10.96 5.03
CA HIS A 109 -19.22 9.77 4.48
C HIS A 109 -19.44 9.85 2.96
N ASP A 110 -18.50 10.47 2.24
CA ASP A 110 -18.62 10.72 0.80
C ASP A 110 -17.93 9.60 -0.01
N GLY A 111 -18.75 8.76 -0.64
CA GLY A 111 -18.26 7.64 -1.45
C GLY A 111 -17.46 8.04 -2.69
N VAL A 112 -17.73 9.20 -3.28
CA VAL A 112 -16.97 9.67 -4.45
C VAL A 112 -15.55 10.03 -4.03
N ILE A 113 -15.39 10.71 -2.89
CA ILE A 113 -14.07 11.04 -2.36
C ILE A 113 -13.31 9.76 -1.99
N LEU A 114 -13.95 8.82 -1.31
CA LEU A 114 -13.31 7.56 -0.91
C LEU A 114 -12.93 6.69 -2.11
N MET A 115 -13.80 6.52 -3.12
CA MET A 115 -13.44 5.82 -4.36
C MET A 115 -12.29 6.51 -5.09
N SER A 116 -12.29 7.84 -5.12
CA SER A 116 -11.19 8.61 -5.71
C SER A 116 -9.88 8.36 -4.97
N THR A 117 -9.91 8.28 -3.63
CA THR A 117 -8.70 7.97 -2.85
C THR A 117 -8.20 6.55 -3.07
N ILE A 118 -9.09 5.57 -3.26
CA ILE A 118 -8.69 4.20 -3.65
C ILE A 118 -7.98 4.20 -4.99
N PHE A 119 -8.52 4.90 -5.99
CA PHE A 119 -7.89 5.03 -7.30
C PHE A 119 -6.51 5.71 -7.20
N LEU A 120 -6.43 6.83 -6.48
CA LEU A 120 -5.17 7.55 -6.26
C LEU A 120 -4.13 6.68 -5.54
N MET A 121 -4.53 5.90 -4.53
CA MET A 121 -3.65 4.92 -3.89
C MET A 121 -3.20 3.84 -4.87
N GLY A 122 -4.06 3.37 -5.76
CA GLY A 122 -3.67 2.45 -6.83
C GLY A 122 -2.58 3.03 -7.73
N VAL A 123 -2.72 4.30 -8.16
CA VAL A 123 -1.70 5.00 -8.95
C VAL A 123 -0.39 5.13 -8.17
N HIS A 124 -0.47 5.55 -6.91
CA HIS A 124 0.67 5.66 -6.01
C HIS A 124 1.42 4.31 -5.90
N SER A 125 0.71 3.23 -5.61
CA SER A 125 1.31 1.92 -5.40
C SER A 125 1.82 1.28 -6.70
N THR A 126 1.28 1.70 -7.85
CA THR A 126 1.85 1.35 -9.17
C THR A 126 3.23 1.96 -9.38
N LEU A 127 3.47 3.19 -8.91
CA LEU A 127 4.80 3.82 -8.97
C LEU A 127 5.76 3.20 -7.95
N PHE A 128 5.26 2.85 -6.76
CA PHE A 128 6.08 2.25 -5.71
C PHE A 128 6.49 0.79 -6.01
N GLY A 129 5.68 0.06 -6.79
CA GLY A 129 5.89 -1.34 -7.14
C GLY A 129 7.24 -1.61 -7.84
N PRO A 130 7.54 -1.00 -8.99
CA PRO A 130 8.84 -1.16 -9.67
C PRO A 130 10.00 -0.61 -8.84
N LEU A 131 9.76 0.50 -8.13
CA LEU A 131 10.78 1.17 -7.33
C LEU A 131 11.40 0.24 -6.28
N LYS A 132 10.59 -0.56 -5.58
CA LYS A 132 11.10 -1.48 -4.53
C LYS A 132 12.06 -2.53 -5.10
N PHE A 133 11.79 -3.02 -6.31
CA PHE A 133 12.61 -4.03 -6.96
C PHE A 133 13.86 -3.44 -7.62
N SER A 134 13.81 -2.21 -8.12
CA SER A 134 14.99 -1.54 -8.65
C SER A 134 15.94 -1.02 -7.55
N VAL A 135 15.42 -0.77 -6.35
CA VAL A 135 16.21 -0.34 -5.18
C VAL A 135 16.91 -1.53 -4.52
N LEU A 136 16.27 -2.69 -4.39
CA LEU A 136 16.81 -3.82 -3.63
C LEU A 136 18.23 -4.28 -4.07
N PRO A 137 18.57 -4.39 -5.37
CA PRO A 137 19.91 -4.74 -5.84
C PRO A 137 20.98 -3.70 -5.56
N GLN A 138 20.60 -2.44 -5.31
CA GLN A 138 21.55 -1.36 -5.00
C GLN A 138 21.96 -1.37 -3.53
N TYR A 139 21.11 -1.88 -2.64
CA TYR A 139 21.33 -1.86 -1.19
C TYR A 139 21.85 -3.20 -0.64
N LEU A 140 21.60 -4.31 -1.34
CA LEU A 140 21.99 -5.65 -0.94
C LEU A 140 23.09 -6.22 -1.83
N ARG A 141 23.97 -7.06 -1.25
CA ARG A 141 24.97 -7.80 -2.01
C ARG A 141 24.30 -8.95 -2.78
N PRO A 142 24.88 -9.44 -3.89
CA PRO A 142 24.28 -10.52 -4.69
C PRO A 142 23.86 -11.77 -3.88
N GLY A 143 24.68 -12.19 -2.91
CA GLY A 143 24.37 -13.32 -2.02
C GLY A 143 23.29 -13.04 -0.97
N GLU A 144 22.88 -11.79 -0.79
CA GLU A 144 21.84 -11.35 0.16
C GLU A 144 20.49 -11.12 -0.53
N LEU A 145 20.45 -11.02 -1.87
CA LEU A 145 19.26 -10.62 -2.63
C LEU A 145 18.09 -11.56 -2.45
N VAL A 146 18.34 -12.87 -2.50
CA VAL A 146 17.29 -13.89 -2.38
C VAL A 146 16.64 -13.83 -1.00
N GLY A 147 17.45 -13.76 0.06
CA GLY A 147 16.96 -13.65 1.44
C GLY A 147 16.27 -12.31 1.71
N GLY A 148 16.84 -11.20 1.22
CA GLY A 148 16.24 -9.88 1.36
C GLY A 148 14.91 -9.74 0.63
N ASN A 149 14.78 -10.32 -0.57
CA ASN A 149 13.51 -10.37 -1.29
C ASN A 149 12.48 -11.20 -0.52
N GLY A 150 12.87 -12.39 -0.05
CA GLY A 150 11.98 -13.24 0.76
C GLY A 150 11.47 -12.54 2.03
N LEU A 151 12.35 -11.80 2.73
CA LEU A 151 11.96 -11.00 3.89
C LEU A 151 10.96 -9.89 3.51
N ILE A 152 11.20 -9.16 2.42
CA ILE A 152 10.30 -8.10 1.96
C ILE A 152 8.93 -8.66 1.57
N GLU A 153 8.89 -9.78 0.85
CA GLU A 153 7.63 -10.42 0.44
C GLU A 153 6.86 -10.94 1.66
N MET A 154 7.54 -11.64 2.58
CA MET A 154 6.93 -12.08 3.84
C MET A 154 6.38 -10.89 4.64
N GLY A 155 7.17 -9.82 4.80
CA GLY A 155 6.74 -8.60 5.47
C GLY A 155 5.53 -7.96 4.79
N THR A 156 5.50 -7.96 3.46
CA THR A 156 4.36 -7.45 2.67
C THR A 156 3.10 -8.28 2.92
N PHE A 157 3.19 -9.61 2.91
CA PHE A 157 2.04 -10.48 3.23
C PHE A 157 1.50 -10.24 4.63
N VAL A 158 2.38 -10.17 5.63
CA VAL A 158 1.99 -9.86 7.01
C VAL A 158 1.32 -8.48 7.08
N SER A 159 1.87 -7.49 6.39
CA SER A 159 1.31 -6.12 6.32
C SER A 159 -0.09 -6.10 5.72
N ILE A 160 -0.32 -6.85 4.64
CA ILE A 160 -1.62 -6.97 3.97
C ILE A 160 -2.66 -7.50 4.96
N ILE A 161 -2.35 -8.60 5.64
CA ILE A 161 -3.26 -9.24 6.60
C ILE A 161 -3.55 -8.29 7.77
N LEU A 162 -2.50 -7.69 8.34
CA LEU A 162 -2.66 -6.73 9.44
C LEU A 162 -3.48 -5.51 9.03
N GLY A 163 -3.26 -4.97 7.83
CA GLY A 163 -4.02 -3.84 7.29
C GLY A 163 -5.49 -4.21 7.06
N GLN A 164 -5.77 -5.39 6.51
CA GLN A 164 -7.12 -5.91 6.34
C GLN A 164 -7.89 -5.98 7.66
N VAL A 165 -7.27 -6.60 8.67
CA VAL A 165 -7.87 -6.76 10.01
C VAL A 165 -8.04 -5.40 10.68
N ALA A 166 -6.99 -4.58 10.70
CA ALA A 166 -7.04 -3.26 11.34
C ALA A 166 -8.08 -2.35 10.70
N GLY A 167 -8.20 -2.33 9.37
CA GLY A 167 -9.17 -1.49 8.66
C GLY A 167 -10.60 -1.91 9.01
N THR A 168 -10.84 -3.21 9.14
CA THR A 168 -12.12 -3.77 9.57
C THR A 168 -12.43 -3.41 11.03
N VAL A 169 -11.48 -3.59 11.94
CA VAL A 169 -11.68 -3.33 13.37
C VAL A 169 -11.89 -1.86 13.64
N LEU A 170 -11.13 -0.96 13.00
CA LEU A 170 -11.24 0.49 13.24
C LEU A 170 -12.62 1.04 12.88
N VAL A 171 -13.19 0.62 11.75
CA VAL A 171 -14.52 1.09 11.33
C VAL A 171 -15.62 0.50 12.21
N ASN A 172 -15.53 -0.79 12.57
CA ASN A 172 -16.51 -1.41 13.47
C ASN A 172 -16.40 -0.89 14.92
N ALA A 173 -15.21 -0.50 15.39
CA ALA A 173 -15.03 0.07 16.71
C ALA A 173 -15.71 1.45 16.84
N ASP A 174 -15.76 2.23 15.76
CA ASP A 174 -16.45 3.52 15.73
C ASP A 174 -17.97 3.36 15.78
N ASP A 175 -18.50 2.25 15.25
CA ASP A 175 -19.93 1.89 15.27
C ASP A 175 -20.44 1.58 16.70
N SER A 176 -19.54 1.21 17.63
CA SER A 176 -19.91 0.99 19.04
C SER A 176 -20.17 2.28 19.84
N ARG A 177 -20.10 3.44 19.19
CA ARG A 177 -20.24 4.78 19.82
C ARG A 177 -21.37 5.64 19.24
N ILE A 178 -22.22 5.10 18.35
CA ILE A 178 -23.37 5.81 17.78
C ILE A 178 -24.67 5.17 18.26
#